data_AF-A0A5K1F8Z0-F1
#
_entry.id   AF-A0A5K1F8Z0-F1
#
_cell.length_a   1.000
_cell.length_b   1.000
_cell.length_c   1.000
_cell.angle_alpha   90.00
_cell.angle_beta   90.00
_cell.angle_gamma   90.00
#
_symmetry.space_group_name_H-M   'P 1'
#
loop_
_entity.id
_entity.type
_entity.pdbx_description
1 polymer ?
#
loop_
_entity_poly.entity_id
_entity_poly.type
_entity_poly.pdbx_seq_one_letter_code
_entity_poly.pdbx_strand_id
1 'polypeptide(L)'
;QDEEKDWGLWVDDTMIGFWPKSNYRARNANKVSWGGEIVNKRTRGRHTSTQMGNGHFSSEPIGRVAYTRNMALYNLDLDRYEAPQAISININNPDCYD
;
A
#
# COMPACT_ATOMS: atom_id res chain seq x y z
N GLN A 1 -13.28 -17.33 -23.03
CA GLN A 1 -13.39 -15.86 -23.13
C GLN A 1 -12.45 -15.30 -22.07
N ASP A 2 -11.29 -14.81 -22.49
CA ASP A 2 -10.29 -14.14 -21.64
C ASP A 2 -10.70 -12.67 -21.50
N GLU A 3 -11.85 -12.41 -20.88
CA GLU A 3 -12.31 -11.04 -20.66
C GLU A 3 -11.44 -10.39 -19.58
N GLU A 4 -10.71 -9.36 -20.04
CA GLU A 4 -9.98 -8.31 -19.33
C GLU A 4 -9.50 -8.61 -17.91
N LYS A 5 -8.25 -9.07 -17.79
CA LYS A 5 -7.52 -9.11 -16.51
C LYS A 5 -6.52 -7.96 -16.39
N ASP A 6 -6.80 -6.85 -17.05
CA ASP A 6 -6.05 -5.62 -16.87
C ASP A 6 -6.49 -4.96 -15.56
N TRP A 7 -5.55 -4.35 -14.85
CA TRP A 7 -5.82 -3.77 -13.53
C TRP A 7 -5.78 -2.26 -13.63
N GLY A 8 -6.87 -1.60 -13.26
CA GLY A 8 -6.92 -0.14 -13.08
C GLY A 8 -6.91 0.22 -11.60
N LEU A 9 -6.16 1.27 -11.24
CA LEU A 9 -6.28 1.92 -9.94
C LEU A 9 -7.09 3.20 -10.11
N TRP A 10 -8.21 3.27 -9.39
CA TRP A 10 -9.13 4.39 -9.40
C TRP A 10 -9.16 5.07 -8.03
N VAL A 11 -9.22 6.38 -8.03
CA VAL A 11 -9.54 7.20 -6.87
C VAL A 11 -10.72 8.06 -7.26
N ASP A 12 -11.84 7.86 -6.59
CA ASP A 12 -13.15 8.33 -7.03
C ASP A 12 -13.38 7.92 -8.50
N ASP A 13 -13.78 8.86 -9.36
CA ASP A 13 -13.99 8.62 -10.79
C ASP A 13 -12.73 8.81 -11.64
N THR A 14 -11.55 8.96 -11.02
CA THR A 14 -10.28 9.20 -11.72
C THR A 14 -9.39 7.98 -11.72
N MET A 15 -9.06 7.46 -12.91
CA MET A 15 -8.05 6.41 -13.07
C MET A 15 -6.65 7.02 -12.93
N ILE A 16 -5.91 6.59 -11.90
CA ILE A 16 -4.56 7.08 -11.61
C ILE A 16 -3.46 6.05 -11.89
N GLY A 17 -3.82 4.83 -12.31
CA GLY A 17 -2.86 3.79 -12.66
C GLY A 17 -3.48 2.68 -13.51
N PHE A 18 -2.67 2.05 -14.35
CA PHE A 18 -3.08 0.97 -15.24
C PHE A 18 -1.96 -0.05 -15.43
N TRP A 19 -2.30 -1.34 -15.33
CA TRP A 19 -1.38 -2.46 -15.44
C TRP A 19 -1.96 -3.55 -16.34
N PRO A 20 -1.44 -3.69 -17.58
CA PRO A 20 -1.87 -4.73 -18.50
C PRO A 20 -1.54 -6.13 -18.00
N LYS A 21 -2.46 -7.10 -18.15
CA LYS A 21 -2.26 -8.53 -17.88
C LYS A 21 -1.03 -9.08 -18.59
N SER A 22 -0.77 -8.62 -19.82
CA SER A 22 0.33 -9.10 -20.67
C SER A 22 1.71 -8.93 -20.03
N ASN A 23 1.86 -8.01 -19.08
CA ASN A 23 3.09 -7.80 -18.32
C ASN A 23 3.32 -8.86 -17.22
N TYR A 24 2.31 -9.67 -16.90
CA TYR A 24 2.33 -10.61 -15.79
C TYR A 24 2.13 -12.06 -16.26
N ARG A 25 3.04 -12.93 -15.85
CA ARG A 25 2.97 -14.37 -16.15
C ARG A 25 2.18 -15.17 -15.10
N ALA A 26 1.91 -14.57 -13.94
CA ALA A 26 1.15 -15.20 -12.87
C ALA A 26 -0.34 -15.24 -13.22
N ARG A 27 -1.01 -16.36 -12.87
CA ARG A 27 -2.45 -16.54 -13.14
C ARG A 27 -3.35 -15.80 -12.15
N ASN A 28 -2.85 -15.56 -10.94
CA ASN A 28 -3.58 -14.97 -9.83
C ASN A 28 -2.62 -14.23 -8.89
N ALA A 29 -3.13 -13.20 -8.22
CA ALA A 29 -2.48 -12.64 -7.03
C ALA A 29 -2.72 -13.57 -5.83
N ASN A 30 -1.75 -13.66 -4.93
CA ASN A 30 -1.83 -14.46 -3.70
C ASN A 30 -1.48 -13.66 -2.44
N LYS A 31 -1.17 -12.37 -2.60
CA LYS A 31 -0.83 -11.45 -1.51
C LYS A 31 -1.35 -10.07 -1.86
N VAL A 32 -1.90 -9.40 -0.87
CA VAL A 32 -2.23 -7.97 -0.96
C VAL A 32 -1.58 -7.25 0.22
N SER A 33 -1.00 -6.09 -0.06
CA SER A 33 -0.31 -5.24 0.91
C SER A 33 -0.71 -3.80 0.67
N TRP A 34 -0.83 -3.04 1.74
CA TRP A 34 -1.17 -1.61 1.76
C TRP A 34 -0.40 -0.95 2.89
N GLY A 35 0.01 0.30 2.69
CA GLY A 35 0.82 1.04 3.64
C GLY A 35 1.47 2.24 2.98
N GLY A 36 2.50 2.78 3.65
CA GLY A 36 3.39 3.80 3.09
C GLY A 36 4.81 3.25 2.98
N GLU A 37 5.54 3.70 1.96
CA GLU A 37 6.96 3.38 1.78
C GLU A 37 7.77 4.68 1.67
N ILE A 38 8.87 4.77 2.41
CA ILE A 38 9.87 5.84 2.24
C ILE A 38 11.11 5.20 1.63
N VAL A 39 11.38 5.55 0.39
CA VAL A 39 12.52 5.00 -0.36
C VAL A 39 13.65 6.03 -0.39
N ASN A 40 14.77 5.72 0.25
CA ASN A 40 16.01 6.48 0.10
C ASN A 40 17.05 5.68 -0.68
N LYS A 41 17.28 6.04 -1.95
CA LYS A 41 18.32 5.44 -2.81
C LYS A 41 19.65 6.20 -2.80
N ARG A 42 19.85 7.19 -1.90
CA ARG A 42 21.07 8.02 -1.91
C ARG A 42 22.29 7.26 -1.37
N THR A 43 23.41 7.39 -2.07
CA THR A 43 24.67 6.66 -1.83
C THR A 43 25.54 7.21 -0.70
N ARG A 44 25.15 8.31 -0.03
CA ARG A 44 25.99 9.02 0.95
C ARG A 44 25.45 9.00 2.39
N GLY A 45 24.63 8.02 2.74
CA GLY A 45 24.19 7.77 4.13
C GLY A 45 23.23 8.79 4.74
N ARG A 46 22.93 9.92 4.09
CA ARG A 46 21.92 10.87 4.57
C ARG A 46 20.52 10.39 4.18
N HIS A 47 19.71 10.00 5.18
CA HIS A 47 18.26 9.92 5.03
C HIS A 47 17.74 11.28 4.53
N THR A 48 16.82 11.25 3.56
CA THR A 48 16.45 12.36 2.68
C THR A 48 16.32 13.73 3.37
N SER A 49 16.64 14.84 2.68
CA SER A 49 16.37 16.20 3.23
C SER A 49 14.89 16.58 3.25
N THR A 50 14.04 15.81 2.57
CA THR A 50 12.60 15.92 2.67
C THR A 50 12.16 15.29 3.98
N GLN A 51 11.61 16.09 4.90
CA GLN A 51 10.73 15.58 5.95
C GLN A 51 9.50 15.00 5.23
N MET A 52 9.40 13.67 5.16
CA MET A 52 8.17 13.01 4.76
C MET A 52 7.38 12.72 6.04
N GLY A 53 6.08 13.01 6.01
CA GLY A 53 5.31 13.21 7.23
C GLY A 53 5.40 14.65 7.71
N ASN A 54 4.57 15.02 8.66
CA ASN A 54 4.53 16.35 9.27
C ASN A 54 5.63 16.57 10.33
N GLY A 55 6.66 15.71 10.38
CA GLY A 55 7.76 15.78 11.35
C GLY A 55 7.41 15.27 12.75
N HIS A 56 6.25 14.65 12.93
CA HIS A 56 5.82 14.04 14.18
C HIS A 56 6.21 12.56 14.27
N PHE A 57 6.44 12.11 15.49
CA PHE A 57 6.79 10.75 15.84
C PHE A 57 5.57 9.82 15.74
N SER A 58 5.74 8.55 15.35
CA SER A 58 4.59 7.63 15.20
C SER A 58 3.89 7.32 16.52
N SER A 59 4.59 7.54 17.64
CA SER A 59 4.05 7.46 19.01
C SER A 59 3.11 8.60 19.38
N GLU A 60 3.01 9.65 18.57
CA GLU A 60 2.13 10.79 18.85
C GLU A 60 0.64 10.49 18.59
N PRO A 61 -0.29 11.27 19.20
CA PRO A 61 -1.72 11.03 19.06
C PRO A 61 -2.24 11.15 17.61
N ILE A 62 -3.36 10.48 17.35
CA ILE A 62 -4.13 10.61 16.10
C ILE A 62 -4.36 12.10 15.78
N GLY A 63 -4.14 12.48 14.53
CA GLY A 63 -4.17 13.87 14.06
C GLY A 63 -2.78 14.50 13.95
N ARG A 64 -1.77 13.89 14.57
CA ARG A 64 -0.35 14.21 14.34
C ARG A 64 0.37 13.13 13.53
N VAL A 65 -0.18 11.93 13.44
CA VAL A 65 0.42 10.82 12.69
C VAL A 65 -0.47 10.42 11.51
N ALA A 66 0.13 9.86 10.47
CA ALA A 66 -0.62 9.19 9.42
C ALA A 66 -1.22 7.89 9.97
N TYR A 67 -2.52 7.67 9.74
CA TYR A 67 -3.23 6.52 10.27
C TYR A 67 -4.17 5.93 9.20
N THR A 68 -4.00 4.64 8.92
CA THR A 68 -4.83 3.89 7.98
C THR A 68 -5.57 2.80 8.73
N ARG A 69 -6.89 2.74 8.57
CA ARG A 69 -7.76 1.74 9.20
C ARG A 69 -8.86 1.27 8.26
N ASN A 70 -9.56 0.21 8.67
CA ASN A 70 -10.75 -0.32 7.99
C ASN A 70 -10.48 -0.77 6.54
N MET A 71 -9.30 -1.32 6.29
CA MET A 71 -8.95 -1.89 4.98
C MET A 71 -9.65 -3.24 4.82
N ALA A 72 -10.29 -3.44 3.68
CA ALA A 72 -10.98 -4.67 3.34
C ALA A 72 -10.87 -4.92 1.84
N LEU A 73 -10.89 -6.20 1.46
CA LEU A 73 -10.96 -6.62 0.06
C LEU A 73 -12.40 -7.05 -0.22
N TYR A 74 -12.91 -6.70 -1.40
CA TYR A 74 -14.24 -7.10 -1.86
C TYR A 74 -14.10 -7.77 -3.23
N ASN A 75 -14.97 -8.73 -3.54
CA ASN A 75 -15.08 -9.29 -4.89
C ASN A 75 -15.88 -8.34 -5.80
N LEU A 76 -16.08 -8.73 -7.07
CA LEU A 76 -16.85 -7.96 -8.05
C LEU A 76 -18.34 -7.84 -7.68
N ASP A 77 -18.86 -8.78 -6.89
CA ASP A 77 -20.23 -8.80 -6.38
C ASP A 77 -20.40 -8.01 -5.08
N LEU A 78 -19.35 -7.28 -4.64
CA LEU A 78 -19.27 -6.50 -3.40
C LEU A 78 -19.36 -7.32 -2.10
N ASP A 79 -19.13 -8.63 -2.19
CA ASP A 79 -18.96 -9.45 -0.99
C ASP A 79 -17.58 -9.20 -0.39
N ARG A 80 -17.55 -9.00 0.92
CA ARG A 80 -16.30 -8.87 1.66
C ARG A 80 -15.52 -10.17 1.60
N TYR A 81 -14.28 -10.08 1.15
CA TYR A 81 -13.32 -11.17 1.23
C TYR A 81 -12.72 -11.23 2.63
N GLU A 82 -13.00 -12.32 3.33
CA GLU A 82 -12.36 -12.63 4.61
C GLU A 82 -11.01 -13.29 4.36
N ALA A 83 -9.94 -12.60 4.76
CA ALA A 83 -8.59 -13.10 4.56
C ALA A 83 -8.41 -14.45 5.28
N PRO A 84 -7.88 -15.49 4.62
CA PRO A 84 -7.68 -16.80 5.23
C PRO A 84 -6.60 -16.79 6.32
N GLN A 85 -5.83 -15.71 6.42
CA GLN A 85 -4.73 -15.52 7.36
C GLN A 85 -4.89 -14.18 8.06
N ALA A 86 -4.40 -14.11 9.31
CA ALA A 86 -4.35 -12.86 10.06
C ALA A 86 -3.50 -11.80 9.32
N ILE A 87 -3.94 -10.55 9.38
CA ILE A 87 -3.20 -9.42 8.81
C ILE A 87 -1.88 -9.27 9.57
N SER A 88 -0.75 -9.34 8.85
CA SER A 88 0.58 -9.09 9.39
C SER A 88 0.97 -7.63 9.22
N ILE A 89 1.47 -6.98 10.27
CA ILE A 89 2.10 -5.66 10.19
C ILE A 89 3.59 -5.87 9.87
N ASN A 90 4.12 -5.11 8.91
CA ASN A 90 5.53 -5.15 8.54
C ASN A 90 6.12 -3.75 8.67
N ILE A 91 7.21 -3.63 9.44
CA ILE A 91 7.95 -2.39 9.69
C ILE A 91 9.42 -2.69 9.44
N ASN A 92 10.02 -2.07 8.42
CA ASN A 92 11.40 -2.36 8.04
C ASN A 92 12.42 -1.71 8.99
N ASN A 93 12.09 -0.53 9.54
CA ASN A 93 12.98 0.26 10.39
C ASN A 93 12.17 0.91 11.53
N PRO A 94 11.80 0.17 12.59
CA PRO A 94 10.97 0.71 13.67
C PRO A 94 11.59 1.97 14.29
N ASP A 95 12.87 1.93 14.65
CA ASP A 95 13.58 3.05 15.29
C ASP A 95 13.79 4.30 14.40
N CYS A 96 13.46 4.24 13.11
CA CYS A 96 13.54 5.39 12.20
C CYS A 96 12.19 6.07 11.97
N TYR A 97 11.11 5.46 12.47
CA TYR A 97 9.74 5.95 12.35
C TYR A 97 9.03 6.04 13.71
N ASP A 98 9.68 5.62 14.81
CA ASP A 98 9.26 5.81 16.20
C ASP A 98 9.42 7.25 16.65
#